data_AF-A0A2V7NW28-F1
#
_entry.id   AF-A0A2V7NW28-F1
#
_cell.length_a   1.000
_cell.length_b   1.000
_cell.length_c   1.000
_cell.angle_alpha   90.00
_cell.angle_beta   90.00
_cell.angle_gamma   90.00
#
_symmetry.space_group_name_H-M   'P 1'
#
loop_
_entity.id
_entity.type
_entity.pdbx_description
1 polymer ?
#
loop_
_entity_poly.entity_id
_entity_poly.type
_entity_poly.pdbx_seq_one_letter_code
_entity_poly.pdbx_strand_id
1 'polypeptide(L)'
;MRDTTQVTIHDVTAGAVRRLLKARLPAATSSQFRMAVHRLADQIVEATLGTAGTAATRVLFVMDGKLYQIDSDGAGFKEMLSTKGREILSPVWDRDGRRIAYMEFWSGHGQLFVQDAATGRRRAVTDGATLDFTPVFSPDGKGLTFSRAIEEGTDVYTFNLRDNCCLQRLTVGRFSDNLSPAYSPDGQRIAFVSTRPGLPQIYVMAADGTDEQLFAPFDYGVTGSSNAPDWSPDGQSVAFHRDVAGTLQVFVLDVRTRTVRQLTSLGRNEDPTWAPDSRHLAFVSDRSGYRQLWVIDMETGRIRPLLQQSGVRLPAWSPRLPETEQSTP
;
A
#
# COMPACT_ATOMS: atom_id res chain seq x y z
N MET A 1 39.11 -6.54 2.42
CA MET A 1 38.64 -6.53 1.03
C MET A 1 37.16 -6.89 1.06
N ARG A 2 36.26 -6.16 0.39
CA ARG A 2 34.84 -6.51 0.37
C ARG A 2 34.64 -7.64 -0.65
N ASP A 3 34.18 -8.80 -0.20
CA ASP A 3 33.97 -9.96 -1.06
C ASP A 3 32.87 -9.67 -2.09
N THR A 4 33.16 -9.95 -3.36
CA THR A 4 32.17 -9.84 -4.44
C THR A 4 31.48 -11.20 -4.58
N THR A 5 30.18 -11.24 -4.34
CA THR A 5 29.35 -12.41 -4.59
C THR A 5 29.07 -12.50 -6.10
N GLN A 6 29.44 -13.62 -6.71
CA GLN A 6 29.10 -13.93 -8.09
C GLN A 6 27.98 -14.98 -8.10
N VAL A 7 26.91 -14.69 -8.84
CA VAL A 7 25.80 -15.62 -9.05
C VAL A 7 25.71 -15.93 -10.52
N THR A 8 25.85 -17.20 -10.87
CA THR A 8 25.68 -17.69 -12.23
C THR A 8 24.32 -18.36 -12.37
N ILE A 9 23.52 -17.87 -13.30
CA ILE A 9 22.20 -18.42 -13.63
C ILE A 9 22.38 -19.32 -14.85
N HIS A 10 22.08 -20.60 -14.67
CA HIS A 10 22.19 -21.61 -15.70
C HIS A 10 20.82 -21.94 -16.27
N ASP A 11 20.72 -22.03 -17.60
CA ASP A 11 19.63 -22.71 -18.27
C ASP A 11 19.94 -24.20 -18.30
N VAL A 12 19.26 -24.96 -17.43
CA VAL A 12 19.48 -26.41 -17.27
C VAL A 12 19.11 -27.16 -18.56
N THR A 13 18.06 -26.70 -19.26
CA THR A 13 17.59 -27.28 -20.52
C THR A 13 18.54 -27.01 -21.69
N ALA A 14 19.07 -25.79 -21.79
CA ALA A 14 20.00 -25.42 -22.85
C ALA A 14 21.47 -25.78 -22.54
N GLY A 15 21.78 -26.23 -21.32
CA GLY A 15 23.13 -26.56 -20.88
C GLY A 15 24.09 -25.37 -20.88
N ALA A 16 23.56 -24.14 -20.78
CA ALA A 16 24.32 -22.91 -20.97
C ALA A 16 24.13 -21.94 -19.80
N VAL A 17 25.10 -21.05 -19.60
CA VAL A 17 24.93 -19.91 -18.69
C VAL A 17 23.96 -18.93 -19.34
N ARG A 18 22.82 -18.69 -18.69
CA ARG A 18 21.84 -17.70 -19.13
C ARG A 18 22.29 -16.29 -18.75
N ARG A 19 22.84 -16.12 -17.54
CA ARG A 19 23.31 -14.81 -17.05
C ARG A 19 24.33 -14.95 -15.92
N LEU A 20 25.30 -14.04 -15.87
CA LEU A 20 26.18 -13.85 -14.72
C LEU A 20 25.79 -12.54 -14.01
N LEU A 21 25.47 -12.62 -12.72
CA LEU A 21 25.19 -11.49 -11.86
C LEU A 21 26.37 -11.30 -10.89
N LYS A 22 26.75 -10.06 -10.64
CA LYS A 22 27.75 -9.69 -9.63
C LYS A 22 27.08 -8.77 -8.64
N ALA A 23 27.11 -9.15 -7.37
CA ALA A 23 26.57 -8.36 -6.28
C ALA A 23 27.63 -8.19 -5.19
N ARG A 24 27.58 -7.03 -4.52
CA ARG A 24 28.37 -6.80 -3.32
C ARG A 24 27.44 -6.93 -2.13
N LEU A 25 27.62 -8.01 -1.37
CA LEU A 25 26.87 -8.19 -0.15
C LEU A 25 27.63 -7.52 1.00
N PRO A 26 26.95 -6.79 1.89
CA PRO A 26 27.52 -6.38 3.17
C PRO A 26 28.02 -7.60 3.98
N ALA A 27 28.82 -7.36 5.01
CA ALA A 27 29.14 -8.42 5.97
C ALA A 27 27.84 -9.03 6.54
N ALA A 28 27.83 -10.34 6.81
CA ALA A 28 26.64 -11.03 7.33
C ALA A 28 26.10 -10.45 8.65
N THR A 29 26.95 -9.76 9.41
CA THR A 29 26.59 -9.05 10.65
C THR A 29 25.97 -7.67 10.42
N SER A 30 26.00 -7.13 9.20
CA SER A 30 25.39 -5.85 8.87
C SER A 30 23.87 -5.94 8.92
N SER A 31 23.23 -4.92 9.48
CA SER A 31 21.76 -4.77 9.45
C SER A 31 21.18 -4.70 8.03
N GLN A 32 22.00 -4.41 7.03
CA GLN A 32 21.60 -4.33 5.62
C GLN A 32 21.75 -5.66 4.87
N PHE A 33 22.43 -6.65 5.46
CA PHE A 33 22.76 -7.91 4.78
C PHE A 33 21.50 -8.60 4.22
N ARG A 34 20.45 -8.73 5.05
CA ARG A 34 19.19 -9.36 4.65
C ARG A 34 18.56 -8.68 3.44
N MET A 35 18.43 -7.35 3.47
CA MET A 35 17.85 -6.61 2.37
C MET A 35 18.72 -6.67 1.10
N ALA A 36 20.04 -6.72 1.23
CA ALA A 36 20.94 -6.93 0.09
C ALA A 36 20.76 -8.34 -0.53
N VAL A 37 20.57 -9.38 0.29
CA VAL A 37 20.26 -10.74 -0.19
C VAL A 37 18.91 -10.77 -0.89
N HIS A 38 17.90 -10.09 -0.36
CA HIS A 38 16.60 -9.97 -1.02
C HIS A 38 16.71 -9.28 -2.39
N ARG A 39 17.49 -8.20 -2.51
CA ARG A 39 17.74 -7.56 -3.81
C ARG A 39 18.42 -8.49 -4.80
N LEU A 40 19.40 -9.27 -4.35
CA LEU A 40 20.04 -10.28 -5.19
C LEU A 40 19.03 -11.35 -5.64
N ALA A 41 18.12 -11.79 -4.76
CA ALA A 41 17.04 -12.70 -5.14
C ALA A 41 16.14 -12.09 -6.23
N ASP A 42 15.76 -10.81 -6.10
CA ASP A 42 14.95 -10.12 -7.11
C ASP A 42 15.67 -10.02 -8.46
N GLN A 43 16.98 -9.79 -8.47
CA GLN A 43 17.78 -9.79 -9.71
C GLN A 43 17.82 -11.18 -10.37
N ILE A 44 17.86 -12.26 -9.58
CA ILE A 44 17.80 -13.64 -10.10
C ILE A 44 16.43 -13.91 -10.71
N VAL A 45 15.35 -13.50 -10.04
CA VAL A 45 13.97 -13.62 -10.55
C VAL A 45 13.82 -12.86 -11.87
N GLU A 46 14.26 -11.60 -11.91
CA GLU A 46 14.21 -10.77 -13.11
C GLU A 46 15.00 -11.37 -14.27
N ALA A 47 16.21 -11.87 -14.00
CA ALA A 47 17.02 -12.54 -15.02
C ALA A 47 16.40 -13.83 -15.56
N THR A 48 15.52 -14.47 -14.78
CA THR A 48 14.91 -15.77 -15.14
C THR A 48 13.54 -15.60 -15.79
N LEU A 49 12.70 -14.72 -15.25
CA LEU A 49 11.29 -14.55 -15.63
C LEU A 49 11.03 -13.25 -16.41
N GLY A 50 11.99 -12.33 -16.47
CA GLY A 50 11.81 -11.02 -17.10
C GLY A 50 10.97 -10.04 -16.28
N THR A 51 10.54 -10.43 -15.08
CA THR A 51 9.78 -9.61 -14.15
C THR A 51 10.55 -9.45 -12.85
N ALA A 52 10.60 -8.23 -12.31
CA ALA A 52 11.33 -7.97 -11.07
C ALA A 52 10.63 -8.64 -9.88
N GLY A 53 11.41 -9.28 -9.00
CA GLY A 53 10.89 -9.91 -7.79
C GLY A 53 10.33 -8.92 -6.75
N THR A 54 9.85 -9.45 -5.63
CA THR A 54 9.24 -8.68 -4.52
C THR A 54 9.96 -8.88 -3.19
N ALA A 55 11.09 -9.58 -3.17
CA ALA A 55 11.80 -9.90 -1.95
C ALA A 55 12.31 -8.63 -1.26
N ALA A 56 12.85 -7.67 -2.01
CA ALA A 56 13.38 -6.40 -1.51
C ALA A 56 12.27 -5.35 -1.29
N THR A 57 11.22 -5.75 -0.58
CA THR A 57 10.09 -4.90 -0.19
C THR A 57 9.82 -5.04 1.29
N ARG A 58 9.04 -4.10 1.83
CA ARG A 58 8.58 -4.08 3.21
C ARG A 58 7.08 -3.89 3.28
N VAL A 59 6.49 -4.28 4.39
CA VAL A 59 5.10 -3.96 4.71
C VAL A 59 5.10 -3.09 5.96
N LEU A 60 4.52 -1.89 5.85
CA LEU A 60 4.17 -1.08 7.00
C LEU A 60 2.82 -1.51 7.53
N PHE A 61 2.58 -1.34 8.82
CA PHE A 61 1.28 -1.56 9.43
C PHE A 61 1.19 -0.83 10.77
N VAL A 62 -0.04 -0.61 11.22
CA VAL A 62 -0.33 0.00 12.51
C VAL A 62 -0.65 -1.07 13.55
N MET A 63 -0.09 -0.91 14.75
CA MET A 63 -0.40 -1.72 15.93
C MET A 63 -0.28 -0.83 17.17
N ASP A 64 -1.28 -0.86 18.06
CA ASP A 64 -1.34 -0.04 19.28
C ASP A 64 -1.07 1.47 19.05
N GLY A 65 -1.59 2.01 17.94
CA GLY A 65 -1.42 3.42 17.56
C GLY A 65 -0.02 3.78 17.06
N LYS A 66 0.86 2.79 16.84
CA LYS A 66 2.23 2.99 16.36
C LYS A 66 2.45 2.39 14.98
N LEU A 67 3.45 2.88 14.26
CA LEU A 67 3.85 2.36 12.97
C LEU A 67 4.96 1.31 13.12
N TYR A 68 4.72 0.12 12.59
CA TYR A 68 5.67 -0.97 12.53
C TYR A 68 6.01 -1.31 11.07
N GLN A 69 7.12 -2.01 10.89
CA GLN A 69 7.54 -2.55 9.60
C GLN A 69 7.98 -4.01 9.73
N ILE A 70 7.83 -4.76 8.65
CA ILE A 70 8.42 -6.08 8.39
C ILE A 70 8.99 -6.12 6.96
N ASP A 71 9.91 -7.03 6.70
CA ASP A 71 10.32 -7.40 5.35
C ASP A 71 9.22 -8.27 4.68
N SER A 72 9.28 -8.42 3.36
CA SER A 72 8.31 -9.18 2.54
C SER A 72 8.09 -10.65 2.95
N ASP A 73 9.01 -11.21 3.72
CA ASP A 73 8.98 -12.57 4.25
C ASP A 73 8.44 -12.66 5.69
N GLY A 74 8.06 -11.54 6.30
CA GLY A 74 7.55 -11.47 7.68
C GLY A 74 8.62 -11.25 8.75
N ALA A 75 9.91 -11.30 8.37
CA ALA A 75 11.00 -11.02 9.29
C ALA A 75 11.20 -9.52 9.49
N GLY A 76 12.18 -9.14 10.32
CA GLY A 76 12.55 -7.73 10.49
C GLY A 76 11.49 -6.90 11.22
N PHE A 77 10.62 -7.54 12.01
CA PHE A 77 9.60 -6.87 12.82
C PHE A 77 10.24 -5.79 13.70
N LYS A 78 9.87 -4.53 13.44
CA LYS A 78 10.48 -3.36 14.09
C LYS A 78 9.47 -2.23 14.23
N GLU A 79 9.45 -1.58 15.39
CA GLU A 79 8.79 -0.28 15.57
C GLU A 79 9.52 0.79 14.73
N MET A 80 8.81 1.39 13.78
CA MET A 80 9.35 2.42 12.89
C MET A 80 9.11 3.82 13.45
N LEU A 81 7.92 4.08 14.00
CA LEU A 81 7.56 5.39 14.52
C LEU A 81 6.52 5.24 15.64
N SER A 82 6.70 6.00 16.71
CA SER A 82 5.70 6.24 17.75
C SER A 82 5.75 7.70 18.18
N THR A 83 4.57 8.28 18.45
CA THR A 83 4.46 9.68 18.88
C THR A 83 3.62 9.76 20.15
N LYS A 84 4.18 10.35 21.20
CA LYS A 84 3.51 10.39 22.51
C LYS A 84 2.16 11.11 22.42
N GLY A 85 1.10 10.44 22.88
CA GLY A 85 -0.26 10.98 22.90
C GLY A 85 -0.92 11.11 21.52
N ARG A 86 -0.38 10.47 20.49
CA ARG A 86 -0.93 10.47 19.13
C ARG A 86 -0.97 9.05 18.58
N GLU A 87 -2.01 8.75 17.81
CA GLU A 87 -2.13 7.51 17.03
C GLU A 87 -1.66 7.73 15.60
N ILE A 88 -0.84 6.83 15.07
CA ILE A 88 -0.43 6.82 13.67
C ILE A 88 -1.41 5.97 12.88
N LEU A 89 -1.96 6.52 11.79
CA LEU A 89 -2.99 5.88 10.99
C LEU A 89 -2.72 6.06 9.49
N SER A 90 -3.21 5.11 8.69
CA SER A 90 -3.20 5.12 7.23
C SER A 90 -1.82 5.41 6.62
N PRO A 91 -0.78 4.63 6.96
CA PRO A 91 0.53 4.81 6.33
C PRO A 91 0.48 4.45 4.85
N VAL A 92 1.24 5.16 4.03
CA VAL A 92 1.42 4.86 2.60
C VAL A 92 2.86 5.13 2.18
N TRP A 93 3.35 4.39 1.19
CA TRP A 93 4.65 4.64 0.56
C TRP A 93 4.51 5.58 -0.63
N ASP A 94 5.57 6.36 -0.92
CA ASP A 94 5.71 6.96 -2.24
C ASP A 94 6.21 5.92 -3.27
N ARG A 95 6.12 6.25 -4.55
CA ARG A 95 6.43 5.32 -5.67
C ARG A 95 7.83 4.70 -5.60
N ASP A 96 8.80 5.42 -5.07
CA ASP A 96 10.20 4.98 -5.01
C ASP A 96 10.57 4.41 -3.62
N GLY A 97 9.62 4.31 -2.69
CA GLY A 97 9.83 3.77 -1.36
C GLY A 97 10.80 4.59 -0.50
N ARG A 98 11.04 5.86 -0.86
CA ARG A 98 11.95 6.77 -0.15
C ARG A 98 11.22 7.59 0.90
N ARG A 99 9.93 7.83 0.69
CA ARG A 99 9.08 8.57 1.61
C ARG A 99 7.87 7.74 2.01
N ILE A 100 7.38 8.03 3.20
CA ILE A 100 6.08 7.57 3.67
C ILE A 100 5.22 8.79 4.01
N ALA A 101 3.91 8.65 3.86
CA ALA A 101 2.95 9.57 4.43
C ALA A 101 2.04 8.83 5.40
N TYR A 102 1.52 9.54 6.39
CA TYR A 102 0.63 8.98 7.40
C TYR A 102 -0.13 10.12 8.10
N MET A 103 -1.23 9.77 8.75
CA MET A 103 -1.94 10.66 9.68
C MET A 103 -1.42 10.44 11.10
N GLU A 104 -1.25 11.53 11.85
CA GLU A 104 -1.28 11.49 13.31
C GLU A 104 -2.61 12.00 13.83
N PHE A 105 -3.23 11.26 14.74
CA PHE A 105 -4.53 11.57 15.31
C PHE A 105 -4.45 11.77 16.83
N TRP A 106 -5.06 12.85 17.34
CA TRP A 106 -5.18 13.12 18.77
C TRP A 106 -6.40 14.01 19.05
N SER A 107 -7.20 13.67 20.05
CA SER A 107 -8.31 14.51 20.53
C SER A 107 -9.24 15.04 19.41
N GLY A 108 -9.49 14.24 18.37
CA GLY A 108 -10.32 14.63 17.22
C GLY A 108 -9.58 15.37 16.11
N HIS A 109 -8.33 15.79 16.32
CA HIS A 109 -7.47 16.39 15.31
C HIS A 109 -6.73 15.30 14.52
N GLY A 110 -6.68 15.43 13.20
CA GLY A 110 -5.85 14.57 12.34
C GLY A 110 -4.99 15.41 11.43
N GLN A 111 -3.67 15.22 11.53
CA GLN A 111 -2.67 15.97 10.76
C GLN A 111 -1.83 15.02 9.92
N LEU A 112 -1.57 15.43 8.67
CA LEU A 112 -0.79 14.63 7.74
C LEU A 112 0.69 14.96 7.81
N PHE A 113 1.52 13.92 7.79
CA PHE A 113 2.97 14.02 7.76
C PHE A 113 3.53 13.30 6.54
N VAL A 114 4.64 13.82 6.02
CA VAL A 114 5.52 13.11 5.09
C VAL A 114 6.87 12.93 5.77
N GLN A 115 7.41 11.72 5.70
CA GLN A 115 8.64 11.31 6.36
C GLN A 115 9.57 10.59 5.38
N ASP A 116 10.86 10.92 5.43
CA ASP A 116 11.91 10.15 4.79
C ASP A 116 12.07 8.79 5.49
N ALA A 117 11.93 7.71 4.73
CA ALA A 117 11.87 6.36 5.28
C ALA A 117 13.22 5.87 5.83
N ALA A 118 14.34 6.43 5.36
CA ALA A 118 15.69 6.00 5.77
C ALA A 118 16.18 6.76 7.01
N THR A 119 15.95 8.06 7.06
CA THR A 119 16.46 8.97 8.10
C THR A 119 15.45 9.25 9.20
N GLY A 120 14.15 9.02 8.94
CA GLY A 120 13.07 9.38 9.86
C GLY A 120 12.77 10.88 9.90
N ARG A 121 13.44 11.71 9.08
CA ARG A 121 13.15 13.14 9.01
C ARG A 121 11.76 13.35 8.43
N ARG A 122 10.92 14.06 9.17
CA ARG A 122 9.50 14.29 8.83
C ARG A 122 9.14 15.76 8.81
N ARG A 123 8.09 16.09 8.07
CA ARG A 123 7.45 17.41 8.05
C ARG A 123 5.93 17.26 8.04
N ALA A 124 5.24 18.21 8.68
CA ALA A 124 3.80 18.34 8.51
C ALA A 124 3.49 18.77 7.06
N VAL A 125 2.38 18.27 6.52
CA VAL A 125 1.82 18.68 5.23
C VAL A 125 0.61 19.58 5.44
N THR A 126 -0.21 19.25 6.44
CA THR A 126 -1.39 20.04 6.82
C THR A 126 -1.17 20.69 8.18
N ASP A 127 -1.97 21.69 8.53
CA ASP A 127 -1.84 22.44 9.79
C ASP A 127 -2.54 21.75 10.98
N GLY A 128 -3.41 20.77 10.71
CA GLY A 128 -4.19 20.06 11.72
C GLY A 128 -5.42 20.85 12.22
N ALA A 129 -5.79 21.94 11.54
CA ALA A 129 -6.99 22.71 11.85
C ALA A 129 -8.27 21.97 11.47
N THR A 130 -8.20 21.16 10.41
CA THR A 130 -9.24 20.21 9.98
C THR A 130 -8.77 18.77 10.19
N LEU A 131 -9.70 17.83 10.28
CA LEU A 131 -9.38 16.40 10.28
C LEU A 131 -9.01 15.96 8.85
N ASP A 132 -7.71 15.76 8.62
CA ASP A 132 -7.15 15.28 7.36
C ASP A 132 -6.62 13.86 7.51
N PHE A 133 -7.03 12.94 6.64
CA PHE A 133 -6.81 11.51 6.82
C PHE A 133 -6.68 10.76 5.49
N THR A 134 -6.25 9.49 5.56
CA THR A 134 -6.04 8.58 4.41
C THR A 134 -5.24 9.21 3.26
N PRO A 135 -3.98 9.62 3.49
CA PRO A 135 -3.16 10.21 2.46
C PRO A 135 -2.72 9.18 1.40
N VAL A 136 -2.50 9.64 0.17
CA VAL A 136 -1.88 8.88 -0.92
C VAL A 136 -0.99 9.81 -1.75
N PHE A 137 0.19 9.37 -2.14
CA PHE A 137 1.04 10.14 -3.05
C PHE A 137 0.49 10.09 -4.47
N SER A 138 0.62 11.19 -5.22
CA SER A 138 0.52 11.09 -6.69
C SER A 138 1.63 10.18 -7.23
N PRO A 139 1.42 9.44 -8.34
CA PRO A 139 2.44 8.53 -8.86
C PRO A 139 3.74 9.22 -9.30
N ASP A 140 3.70 10.52 -9.61
CA ASP A 140 4.90 11.31 -9.90
C ASP A 140 5.61 11.83 -8.64
N GLY A 141 5.06 11.56 -7.45
CA GLY A 141 5.61 11.89 -6.14
C GLY A 141 5.56 13.38 -5.77
N LYS A 142 4.89 14.22 -6.56
CA LYS A 142 4.83 15.67 -6.38
C LYS A 142 3.61 16.14 -5.61
N GLY A 143 2.56 15.35 -5.54
CA GLY A 143 1.31 15.65 -4.84
C GLY A 143 1.04 14.69 -3.70
N LEU A 144 0.25 15.16 -2.72
CA LEU A 144 -0.38 14.32 -1.71
C LEU A 144 -1.89 14.54 -1.79
N THR A 145 -2.62 13.49 -2.14
CA THR A 145 -4.09 13.49 -2.14
C THR A 145 -4.58 12.85 -0.86
N PHE A 146 -5.64 13.38 -0.26
CA PHE A 146 -6.13 12.94 1.04
C PHE A 146 -7.60 13.30 1.22
N SER A 147 -8.22 12.73 2.25
CA SER A 147 -9.60 13.04 2.65
C SER A 147 -9.56 14.13 3.72
N ARG A 148 -10.45 15.12 3.63
CA ARG A 148 -10.59 16.20 4.61
C ARG A 148 -12.04 16.27 5.08
N ALA A 149 -12.23 16.29 6.39
CA ALA A 149 -13.53 16.56 6.99
C ALA A 149 -13.94 18.03 6.77
N ILE A 150 -15.20 18.22 6.42
CA ILE A 150 -15.87 19.51 6.23
C ILE A 150 -17.22 19.48 6.98
N GLU A 151 -17.94 20.60 7.02
CA GLU A 151 -19.22 20.70 7.75
C GLU A 151 -20.27 19.68 7.30
N GLU A 152 -20.27 19.32 6.01
CA GLU A 152 -21.29 18.46 5.38
C GLU A 152 -20.76 17.07 4.99
N GLY A 153 -19.72 16.56 5.67
CA GLY A 153 -19.13 15.25 5.40
C GLY A 153 -17.63 15.33 5.12
N THR A 154 -17.16 14.63 4.10
CA THR A 154 -15.74 14.56 3.76
C THR A 154 -15.53 14.70 2.26
N ASP A 155 -14.43 15.35 1.87
CA ASP A 155 -14.05 15.46 0.46
C ASP A 155 -12.58 15.13 0.24
N VAL A 156 -12.27 14.75 -1.00
CA VAL A 156 -10.91 14.49 -1.45
C VAL A 156 -10.25 15.80 -1.87
N TYR A 157 -9.07 16.06 -1.34
CA TYR A 157 -8.21 17.20 -1.68
C TYR A 157 -6.86 16.71 -2.17
N THR A 158 -6.17 17.54 -2.94
CA THR A 158 -4.76 17.34 -3.29
C THR A 158 -3.93 18.56 -2.94
N PHE A 159 -2.70 18.32 -2.49
CA PHE A 159 -1.74 19.34 -2.10
C PHE A 159 -0.43 19.15 -2.85
N ASN A 160 0.14 20.23 -3.39
CA ASN A 160 1.41 20.19 -4.10
C ASN A 160 2.57 20.18 -3.09
N LEU A 161 3.23 19.03 -2.96
CA LEU A 161 4.36 18.81 -2.04
C LEU A 161 5.66 19.48 -2.51
N ARG A 162 5.83 19.71 -3.82
CA ARG A 162 7.05 20.30 -4.40
C ARG A 162 7.10 21.79 -4.10
N ASP A 163 6.00 22.49 -4.39
CA ASP A 163 5.90 23.95 -4.26
C ASP A 163 5.35 24.36 -2.89
N ASN A 164 4.96 23.38 -2.06
CA ASN A 164 4.40 23.56 -0.72
C ASN A 164 3.20 24.51 -0.71
N CYS A 165 2.29 24.31 -1.65
CA CYS A 165 1.17 25.21 -1.92
C CYS A 165 -0.03 24.47 -2.51
N CYS A 166 -0.98 25.26 -3.00
CA CYS A 166 -1.87 24.85 -4.08
C CYS A 166 -2.79 23.69 -3.66
N LEU A 167 -3.43 23.86 -2.51
CA LEU A 167 -4.47 22.96 -2.03
C LEU A 167 -5.70 23.09 -2.95
N GLN A 168 -6.10 21.97 -3.55
CA GLN A 168 -7.25 21.89 -4.45
C GLN A 168 -8.23 20.84 -3.94
N ARG A 169 -9.53 21.18 -3.93
CA ARG A 169 -10.63 20.24 -3.68
C ARG A 169 -10.95 19.51 -4.98
N LEU A 170 -10.99 18.18 -4.94
CA LEU A 170 -11.27 17.32 -6.10
C LEU A 170 -12.72 16.85 -6.16
N THR A 171 -13.36 16.62 -5.01
CA THR A 171 -14.76 16.15 -4.94
C THR A 171 -15.66 17.16 -4.25
N VAL A 172 -16.96 17.08 -4.52
CA VAL A 172 -17.99 17.87 -3.84
C VAL A 172 -19.16 16.96 -3.47
N GLY A 173 -19.09 16.34 -2.29
CA GLY A 173 -20.06 15.34 -1.84
C GLY A 173 -21.44 15.86 -1.44
N ARG A 174 -21.51 17.07 -0.86
CA ARG A 174 -22.74 17.69 -0.26
C ARG A 174 -23.59 16.68 0.53
N PHE A 175 -23.30 16.52 1.82
CA PHE A 175 -23.93 15.53 2.72
C PHE A 175 -23.53 14.08 2.44
N SER A 176 -22.43 13.88 1.71
CA SER A 176 -21.80 12.57 1.54
C SER A 176 -20.34 12.62 1.94
N ASP A 177 -19.80 11.45 2.23
CA ASP A 177 -18.39 11.24 2.48
C ASP A 177 -17.71 10.79 1.19
N ASN A 178 -16.62 11.47 0.83
CA ASN A 178 -15.67 11.04 -0.21
C ASN A 178 -14.29 10.89 0.44
N LEU A 179 -13.80 9.65 0.53
CA LEU A 179 -12.61 9.33 1.32
C LEU A 179 -11.76 8.18 0.75
N SER A 180 -10.61 7.90 1.38
CA SER A 180 -9.68 6.83 0.99
C SER A 180 -9.29 6.83 -0.49
N PRO A 181 -8.70 7.92 -1.00
CA PRO A 181 -8.24 8.00 -2.38
C PRO A 181 -7.09 7.01 -2.64
N ALA A 182 -7.09 6.41 -3.84
CA ALA A 182 -6.04 5.53 -4.34
C ALA A 182 -5.80 5.80 -5.83
N TYR A 183 -4.56 6.09 -6.22
CA TYR A 183 -4.20 6.41 -7.60
C TYR A 183 -4.05 5.17 -8.47
N SER A 184 -4.46 5.27 -9.72
CA SER A 184 -3.97 4.37 -10.76
C SER A 184 -2.46 4.58 -10.98
N PRO A 185 -1.68 3.55 -11.32
CA PRO A 185 -0.21 3.66 -11.47
C PRO A 185 0.28 4.66 -12.54
N ASP A 186 -0.58 4.96 -13.52
CA ASP A 186 -0.35 5.97 -14.56
C ASP A 186 -0.67 7.40 -14.11
N GLY A 187 -1.28 7.57 -12.94
CA GLY A 187 -1.67 8.86 -12.37
C GLY A 187 -2.87 9.52 -13.05
N GLN A 188 -3.58 8.82 -13.93
CA GLN A 188 -4.71 9.40 -14.66
C GLN A 188 -6.03 9.32 -13.90
N ARG A 189 -6.17 8.36 -12.98
CA ARG A 189 -7.40 8.10 -12.24
C ARG A 189 -7.16 7.98 -10.75
N ILE A 190 -8.20 8.31 -9.99
CA ILE A 190 -8.25 8.12 -8.53
C ILE A 190 -9.49 7.29 -8.23
N ALA A 191 -9.31 6.10 -7.65
CA ALA A 191 -10.39 5.39 -6.99
C ALA A 191 -10.58 5.96 -5.59
N PHE A 192 -11.81 6.05 -5.12
CA PHE A 192 -12.13 6.57 -3.78
C PHE A 192 -13.44 5.95 -3.29
N VAL A 193 -13.68 6.04 -1.99
CA VAL A 193 -14.94 5.63 -1.37
C VAL A 193 -15.91 6.80 -1.39
N SER A 194 -17.14 6.59 -1.84
CA SER A 194 -18.23 7.58 -1.72
C SER A 194 -19.45 6.99 -1.04
N THR A 195 -20.05 7.72 -0.11
CA THR A 195 -21.34 7.38 0.53
C THR A 195 -22.55 8.01 -0.16
N ARG A 196 -22.36 8.65 -1.33
CA ARG A 196 -23.47 9.25 -2.09
C ARG A 196 -24.65 8.31 -2.42
N PRO A 197 -24.49 6.98 -2.62
CA PRO A 197 -25.63 6.09 -2.83
C PRO A 197 -26.23 5.54 -1.51
N GLY A 198 -25.80 6.06 -0.34
CA GLY A 198 -26.21 5.61 0.99
C GLY A 198 -25.14 4.79 1.70
N LEU A 199 -24.77 3.62 1.15
CA LEU A 199 -23.65 2.82 1.67
C LEU A 199 -22.32 3.22 0.98
N PRO A 200 -21.17 3.14 1.68
CA PRO A 200 -19.86 3.32 1.07
C PRO A 200 -19.67 2.42 -0.16
N GLN A 201 -19.32 3.00 -1.30
CA GLN A 201 -18.98 2.27 -2.53
C GLN A 201 -17.72 2.82 -3.17
N ILE A 202 -17.06 2.00 -3.99
CA ILE A 202 -15.87 2.43 -4.72
C ILE A 202 -16.28 3.20 -5.98
N TYR A 203 -15.92 4.47 -6.04
CA TYR A 203 -16.01 5.36 -7.18
C TYR A 203 -14.63 5.56 -7.82
N VAL A 204 -14.62 6.08 -9.04
CA VAL A 204 -13.41 6.52 -9.74
C VAL A 204 -13.66 7.88 -10.36
N MET A 205 -12.61 8.69 -10.44
CA MET A 205 -12.58 9.98 -11.13
C MET A 205 -11.26 10.13 -11.89
N ALA A 206 -11.20 11.07 -12.83
CA ALA A 206 -9.94 11.57 -13.37
C ALA A 206 -9.13 12.25 -12.27
N ALA A 207 -7.81 12.30 -12.41
CA ALA A 207 -6.91 12.85 -11.38
C ALA A 207 -7.13 14.34 -11.08
N ASP A 208 -7.81 15.07 -11.97
CA ASP A 208 -8.20 16.47 -11.78
C ASP A 208 -9.55 16.65 -11.06
N GLY A 209 -10.24 15.56 -10.72
CA GLY A 209 -11.55 15.55 -10.05
C GLY A 209 -12.74 15.43 -11.01
N THR A 210 -12.53 15.35 -12.32
CA THR A 210 -13.61 15.21 -13.31
C THR A 210 -14.01 13.74 -13.52
N ASP A 211 -15.07 13.49 -14.30
CA ASP A 211 -15.52 12.15 -14.71
C ASP A 211 -15.77 11.15 -13.55
N GLU A 212 -16.35 11.66 -12.46
CA GLU A 212 -16.75 10.83 -11.32
C GLU A 212 -17.82 9.80 -11.72
N GLN A 213 -17.56 8.52 -11.46
CA GLN A 213 -18.50 7.43 -11.72
C GLN A 213 -18.35 6.28 -10.72
N LEU A 214 -19.43 5.53 -10.51
CA LEU A 214 -19.38 4.30 -9.70
C LEU A 214 -18.40 3.32 -10.34
N PHE A 215 -17.42 2.86 -9.59
CA PHE A 215 -16.37 1.96 -10.07
C PHE A 215 -16.70 0.51 -9.74
N ALA A 216 -16.77 0.09 -8.48
CA ALA A 216 -17.19 -1.29 -8.20
C ALA A 216 -18.72 -1.40 -8.36
N PRO A 217 -19.25 -2.25 -9.29
CA PRO A 217 -20.68 -2.44 -9.42
C PRO A 217 -21.29 -3.08 -8.16
N PHE A 218 -22.60 -2.87 -7.99
CA PHE A 218 -23.40 -3.60 -7.02
C PHE A 218 -23.62 -5.04 -7.51
N ASP A 219 -23.26 -6.03 -6.70
CA ASP A 219 -23.54 -7.43 -7.01
C ASP A 219 -24.87 -7.84 -6.37
N TYR A 220 -25.74 -8.51 -7.14
CA TYR A 220 -26.97 -9.07 -6.58
C TYR A 220 -26.64 -10.07 -5.46
N GLY A 221 -27.15 -9.83 -4.26
CA GLY A 221 -26.91 -10.67 -3.08
C GLY A 221 -25.70 -10.26 -2.22
N VAL A 222 -24.89 -9.29 -2.67
CA VAL A 222 -23.81 -8.70 -1.86
C VAL A 222 -23.97 -7.18 -1.83
N THR A 223 -24.72 -6.69 -0.85
CA THR A 223 -25.17 -5.28 -0.78
C THR A 223 -24.46 -4.46 0.30
N GLY A 224 -23.26 -4.88 0.72
CA GLY A 224 -22.55 -4.22 1.81
C GLY A 224 -21.66 -3.05 1.37
N SER A 225 -21.13 -2.34 2.37
CA SER A 225 -20.16 -1.26 2.20
C SER A 225 -18.87 -1.77 1.57
N SER A 226 -18.37 -1.09 0.55
CA SER A 226 -17.05 -1.32 -0.07
C SER A 226 -16.08 -0.21 0.35
N ASN A 227 -14.91 -0.56 0.90
CA ASN A 227 -13.91 0.42 1.36
C ASN A 227 -12.47 0.00 1.03
N ALA A 228 -11.53 0.90 1.33
CA ALA A 228 -10.08 0.70 1.18
C ALA A 228 -9.67 0.21 -0.22
N PRO A 229 -9.98 0.97 -1.29
CA PRO A 229 -9.52 0.63 -2.63
C PRO A 229 -7.99 0.72 -2.70
N ASP A 230 -7.36 -0.23 -3.38
CA ASP A 230 -5.93 -0.21 -3.70
C ASP A 230 -5.70 -0.71 -5.13
N TRP A 231 -5.01 0.10 -5.94
CA TRP A 231 -4.74 -0.24 -7.34
C TRP A 231 -3.57 -1.21 -7.45
N SER A 232 -3.70 -2.21 -8.32
CA SER A 232 -2.56 -3.05 -8.67
C SER A 232 -1.50 -2.19 -9.38
N PRO A 233 -0.19 -2.44 -9.17
CA PRO A 233 0.89 -1.71 -9.82
C PRO A 233 0.88 -1.73 -11.36
N ASP A 234 0.23 -2.71 -11.98
CA ASP A 234 0.02 -2.80 -13.43
C ASP A 234 -1.24 -2.08 -13.94
N GLY A 235 -2.07 -1.55 -13.03
CA GLY A 235 -3.28 -0.80 -13.33
C GLY A 235 -4.46 -1.65 -13.83
N GLN A 236 -4.35 -2.98 -13.81
CA GLN A 236 -5.37 -3.88 -14.33
C GLN A 236 -6.47 -4.21 -13.31
N SER A 237 -6.18 -4.04 -12.02
CA SER A 237 -7.05 -4.45 -10.93
C SER A 237 -7.15 -3.39 -9.83
N VAL A 238 -8.28 -3.39 -9.11
CA VAL A 238 -8.42 -2.68 -7.84
C VAL A 238 -8.88 -3.66 -6.77
N ALA A 239 -8.08 -3.83 -5.73
CA ALA A 239 -8.46 -4.58 -4.54
C ALA A 239 -9.27 -3.67 -3.61
N PHE A 240 -10.22 -4.25 -2.88
CA PHE A 240 -10.99 -3.55 -1.85
C PHE A 240 -11.57 -4.59 -0.89
N HIS A 241 -12.08 -4.16 0.25
CA HIS A 241 -12.90 -5.04 1.08
C HIS A 241 -14.37 -4.63 1.00
N ARG A 242 -15.26 -5.61 1.10
CA ARG A 242 -16.71 -5.41 1.10
C ARG A 242 -17.37 -6.21 2.21
N ASP A 243 -18.39 -5.62 2.81
CA ASP A 243 -19.25 -6.33 3.75
C ASP A 243 -20.13 -7.36 3.02
N VAL A 244 -20.03 -8.61 3.46
CA VAL A 244 -20.87 -9.73 3.00
C VAL A 244 -21.59 -10.28 4.21
N ALA A 245 -22.87 -9.90 4.36
CA ALA A 245 -23.73 -10.33 5.47
C ALA A 245 -23.12 -10.10 6.87
N GLY A 246 -22.50 -8.94 7.09
CA GLY A 246 -21.87 -8.53 8.35
C GLY A 246 -20.40 -8.93 8.49
N THR A 247 -19.83 -9.61 7.50
CA THR A 247 -18.42 -10.04 7.52
C THR A 247 -17.65 -9.40 6.37
N LEU A 248 -16.57 -8.69 6.66
CA LEU A 248 -15.72 -8.12 5.62
C LEU A 248 -14.97 -9.23 4.87
N GLN A 249 -14.99 -9.16 3.54
CA GLN A 249 -14.22 -10.02 2.65
C GLN A 249 -13.43 -9.17 1.67
N VAL A 250 -12.29 -9.68 1.20
CA VAL A 250 -11.48 -9.02 0.18
C VAL A 250 -11.99 -9.40 -1.21
N PHE A 251 -12.09 -8.41 -2.08
CA PHE A 251 -12.51 -8.51 -3.47
C PHE A 251 -11.47 -7.86 -4.39
N VAL A 252 -11.50 -8.24 -5.65
CA VAL A 252 -10.77 -7.57 -6.74
C VAL A 252 -11.71 -7.26 -7.89
N LEU A 253 -11.66 -6.01 -8.34
CA LEU A 253 -12.29 -5.50 -9.55
C LEU A 253 -11.30 -5.55 -10.71
N ASP A 254 -11.68 -6.16 -11.82
CA ASP A 254 -10.97 -5.99 -13.11
C ASP A 254 -11.37 -4.63 -13.71
N VAL A 255 -10.37 -3.80 -13.98
CA VAL A 255 -10.56 -2.41 -14.42
C VAL A 255 -11.19 -2.33 -15.82
N ARG A 256 -10.88 -3.30 -16.70
CA ARG A 256 -11.32 -3.30 -18.09
C ARG A 256 -12.72 -3.88 -18.23
N THR A 257 -12.98 -5.02 -17.60
CA THR A 257 -14.27 -5.73 -17.73
C THR A 257 -15.30 -5.27 -16.71
N ARG A 258 -14.87 -4.54 -15.66
CA ARG A 258 -15.69 -4.11 -14.53
C ARG A 258 -16.23 -5.29 -13.70
N THR A 259 -15.65 -6.49 -13.85
CA THR A 259 -16.07 -7.68 -13.09
C THR A 259 -15.45 -7.70 -11.71
N VAL A 260 -16.24 -8.02 -10.69
CA VAL A 260 -15.80 -8.15 -9.30
C VAL A 260 -15.70 -9.62 -8.93
N ARG A 261 -14.60 -10.01 -8.26
CA ARG A 261 -14.38 -11.37 -7.74
C ARG A 261 -14.03 -11.33 -6.27
N GLN A 262 -14.71 -12.14 -5.46
CA GLN A 262 -14.36 -12.37 -4.05
C GLN A 262 -13.11 -13.26 -3.94
N LEU A 263 -12.16 -12.88 -3.09
CA LEU A 263 -10.91 -13.61 -2.87
C LEU A 263 -10.90 -14.42 -1.58
N THR A 264 -11.64 -13.97 -0.57
CA THR A 264 -11.64 -14.59 0.76
C THR A 264 -13.04 -14.98 1.19
N SER A 265 -13.17 -16.05 1.97
CA SER A 265 -14.46 -16.51 2.51
C SER A 265 -14.38 -16.93 3.98
N LEU A 266 -13.19 -16.97 4.56
CA LEU A 266 -12.96 -17.40 5.94
C LEU A 266 -12.44 -16.23 6.80
N GLY A 267 -13.07 -16.04 7.96
CA GLY A 267 -12.78 -14.92 8.87
C GLY A 267 -13.27 -13.57 8.33
N ARG A 268 -12.99 -12.52 9.09
CA ARG A 268 -13.09 -11.13 8.66
C ARG A 268 -11.79 -10.73 7.98
N ASN A 269 -11.87 -10.15 6.79
CA ASN A 269 -10.73 -9.77 5.95
C ASN A 269 -10.89 -8.33 5.47
N GLU A 270 -9.90 -7.48 5.75
CA GLU A 270 -9.97 -6.03 5.50
C GLU A 270 -8.60 -5.44 5.13
N ASP A 271 -8.61 -4.17 4.73
CA ASP A 271 -7.43 -3.35 4.36
C ASP A 271 -6.44 -4.07 3.40
N PRO A 272 -6.86 -4.41 2.15
CA PRO A 272 -5.95 -5.04 1.19
C PRO A 272 -4.88 -4.06 0.69
N THR A 273 -3.66 -4.58 0.42
CA THR A 273 -2.56 -3.82 -0.18
C THR A 273 -1.71 -4.69 -1.13
N TRP A 274 -1.47 -4.19 -2.34
CA TRP A 274 -0.74 -4.90 -3.39
C TRP A 274 0.78 -4.86 -3.20
N ALA A 275 1.41 -6.02 -3.39
CA ALA A 275 2.85 -6.08 -3.64
C ALA A 275 3.19 -5.52 -5.03
N PRO A 276 4.44 -5.07 -5.28
CA PRO A 276 4.83 -4.41 -6.52
C PRO A 276 4.92 -5.33 -7.76
N ASP A 277 4.55 -6.61 -7.64
CA ASP A 277 4.45 -7.57 -8.74
C ASP A 277 3.02 -7.73 -9.29
N SER A 278 2.02 -7.05 -8.72
CA SER A 278 0.61 -7.19 -9.10
C SER A 278 0.06 -8.62 -8.99
N ARG A 279 0.76 -9.48 -8.23
CA ARG A 279 0.39 -10.89 -8.01
C ARG A 279 0.13 -11.18 -6.55
N HIS A 280 0.90 -10.60 -5.63
CA HIS A 280 0.68 -10.81 -4.21
C HIS A 280 -0.13 -9.67 -3.62
N LEU A 281 -1.09 -10.02 -2.75
CA LEU A 281 -1.92 -9.07 -2.03
C LEU A 281 -1.85 -9.40 -0.54
N ALA A 282 -1.43 -8.44 0.29
CA ALA A 282 -1.54 -8.55 1.74
C ALA A 282 -2.89 -7.99 2.21
N PHE A 283 -3.37 -8.48 3.35
CA PHE A 283 -4.58 -8.00 4.00
C PHE A 283 -4.58 -8.40 5.48
N VAL A 284 -5.43 -7.75 6.28
CA VAL A 284 -5.63 -8.10 7.69
C VAL A 284 -6.72 -9.14 7.79
N SER A 285 -6.49 -10.20 8.58
CA SER A 285 -7.51 -11.23 8.84
C SER A 285 -7.45 -11.80 10.25
N ASP A 286 -8.63 -12.14 10.77
CA ASP A 286 -8.83 -12.82 12.07
C ASP A 286 -9.06 -14.33 11.95
N ARG A 287 -8.87 -14.92 10.76
CA ARG A 287 -9.19 -16.34 10.45
C ARG A 287 -8.54 -17.39 11.36
N SER A 288 -7.54 -17.01 12.15
CA SER A 288 -6.86 -17.86 13.13
C SER A 288 -7.12 -17.43 14.59
N GLY A 289 -8.18 -16.66 14.84
CA GLY A 289 -8.63 -16.23 16.16
C GLY A 289 -8.18 -14.83 16.60
N TYR A 290 -7.28 -14.17 15.86
CA TYR A 290 -6.84 -12.79 16.13
C TYR A 290 -6.41 -12.08 14.85
N ARG A 291 -6.56 -10.75 14.81
CA ARG A 291 -6.26 -9.90 13.65
C ARG A 291 -4.75 -9.82 13.41
N GLN A 292 -4.32 -10.29 12.25
CA GLN A 292 -2.91 -10.32 11.83
C GLN A 292 -2.77 -10.21 10.30
N LEU A 293 -1.54 -10.13 9.79
CA LEU A 293 -1.29 -10.02 8.34
C LEU A 293 -1.26 -11.39 7.66
N TRP A 294 -1.95 -11.44 6.52
CA TRP A 294 -1.98 -12.57 5.61
C TRP A 294 -1.63 -12.10 4.21
N VAL A 295 -1.13 -13.02 3.39
CA VAL A 295 -0.88 -12.79 1.97
C VAL A 295 -1.61 -13.85 1.16
N ILE A 296 -2.27 -13.41 0.08
CA ILE A 296 -2.79 -14.27 -0.98
C ILE A 296 -1.91 -14.11 -2.23
N ASP A 297 -1.61 -15.24 -2.86
CA ASP A 297 -1.05 -15.31 -4.21
C ASP A 297 -2.22 -15.39 -5.20
N MET A 298 -2.37 -14.38 -6.06
CA MET A 298 -3.47 -14.27 -7.01
C MET A 298 -3.45 -15.33 -8.12
N GLU A 299 -2.28 -15.92 -8.40
CA GLU A 299 -2.13 -16.97 -9.41
C GLU A 299 -2.56 -18.33 -8.85
N THR A 300 -2.11 -18.67 -7.64
CA THR A 300 -2.36 -19.99 -7.04
C THR A 300 -3.57 -20.04 -6.11
N GLY A 301 -4.09 -18.88 -5.68
CA GLY A 301 -5.11 -18.78 -4.63
C GLY A 301 -4.61 -19.16 -3.25
N ARG A 302 -3.31 -19.45 -3.07
CA ARG A 302 -2.75 -19.86 -1.79
C ARG A 302 -2.74 -18.68 -0.83
N ILE A 303 -3.26 -18.91 0.37
CA ILE A 303 -3.26 -17.93 1.45
C ILE A 303 -2.38 -18.43 2.60
N ARG A 304 -1.50 -17.57 3.12
CA ARG A 304 -0.60 -17.89 4.23
C ARG A 304 -0.43 -16.70 5.19
N PRO A 305 -0.14 -16.94 6.49
CA PRO A 305 0.18 -15.85 7.39
C PRO A 305 1.51 -15.22 6.97
N LEU A 306 1.61 -13.90 7.13
CA LEU A 306 2.84 -13.13 6.91
C LEU A 306 3.48 -12.72 8.25
N LEU A 307 2.67 -12.41 9.25
CA LEU A 307 3.12 -12.00 10.57
C LEU A 307 2.21 -12.60 11.63
N GLN A 308 2.79 -13.22 12.66
CA GLN A 308 2.06 -13.78 13.81
C GLN A 308 2.05 -12.82 15.00
N GLN A 309 1.39 -11.68 14.83
CA GLN A 309 1.19 -10.65 15.85
C GLN A 309 -0.27 -10.19 15.84
N SER A 310 -0.86 -10.01 17.03
CA SER A 310 -2.24 -9.56 17.17
C SER A 310 -2.35 -8.04 17.08
N GLY A 311 -3.50 -7.55 16.60
CA GLY A 311 -3.84 -6.13 16.62
C GLY A 311 -3.36 -5.34 15.40
N VAL A 312 -2.89 -6.01 14.35
CA VAL A 312 -2.43 -5.36 13.12
C VAL A 312 -3.59 -4.70 12.37
N ARG A 313 -3.37 -3.48 11.87
CA ARG A 313 -4.32 -2.69 11.06
C ARG A 313 -3.61 -1.93 9.94
N LEU A 314 -4.35 -1.50 8.91
CA LEU A 314 -3.90 -0.52 7.91
C LEU A 314 -2.52 -0.83 7.30
N PRO A 315 -2.32 -2.02 6.70
CA PRO A 315 -1.06 -2.34 6.06
C PRO A 315 -0.82 -1.53 4.78
N ALA A 316 0.44 -1.27 4.47
CA ALA A 316 0.89 -0.71 3.20
C ALA A 316 2.14 -1.42 2.72
N TRP A 317 2.02 -2.19 1.64
CA TRP A 317 3.14 -2.85 1.00
C TRP A 317 3.95 -1.83 0.20
N SER A 318 5.27 -1.82 0.40
CA SER A 318 6.16 -0.91 -0.29
C SER A 318 6.30 -1.26 -1.77
N PRO A 319 6.65 -0.28 -2.62
CA PRO A 319 7.29 -0.59 -3.89
C PRO A 319 8.62 -1.32 -3.65
N ARG A 320 9.28 -1.74 -4.74
CA ARG A 320 10.64 -2.27 -4.68
C ARG A 320 11.56 -1.20 -4.09
N LEU A 321 12.21 -1.51 -2.98
CA LEU A 321 13.00 -0.52 -2.26
C LEU A 321 14.35 -0.29 -2.96
N PRO A 322 14.77 0.97 -3.12
CA PRO A 322 16.04 1.28 -3.76
C PRO A 322 17.20 0.77 -2.91
N GLU A 323 18.36 0.65 -3.57
CA GLU A 323 19.61 0.52 -2.86
C GLU A 323 19.90 1.83 -2.12
N THR A 324 20.22 1.75 -0.83
CA THR A 324 20.58 2.94 -0.04
C THR A 324 22.07 3.23 -0.23
N GLU A 325 22.49 4.50 -0.17
CA GLU A 325 23.92 4.87 -0.30
C GLU A 325 24.81 4.16 0.73
N GLN A 326 24.27 3.83 1.90
CA GLN A 326 24.98 3.03 2.91
C GLN A 326 25.18 1.56 2.51
N SER A 327 24.47 1.08 1.49
CA SER A 327 24.66 -0.24 0.85
C SER A 327 25.49 -0.16 -0.44
N THR A 328 25.89 1.03 -0.86
CA THR A 328 26.77 1.24 -2.01
C THR A 328 28.24 1.04 -1.56
N PRO A 329 29.09 0.39 -2.38
CA PRO A 329 30.45 -0.02 -2.01
C PRO A 329 31.40 1.05 -1.50
#